data_AF-A0A382FFN7-F1
#
_entry.id   AF-A0A382FFN7-F1
#
_cell.length_a   1.000
_cell.length_b   1.000
_cell.length_c   1.000
_cell.angle_alpha   90.00
_cell.angle_beta   90.00
_cell.angle_gamma   90.00
#
_symmetry.space_group_name_H-M   'P 1'
#
loop_
_entity.id
_entity.type
_entity.pdbx_description
1 polymer ?
#
loop_
_entity_poly.entity_id
_entity_poly.type
_entity_poly.pdbx_seq_one_letter_code
_entity_poly.pdbx_strand_id
1 'polypeptide(L)'
;MCGIIAVLRRPSSREVPELVELLGLLESVSNSLSLDDLNMLKEHAESLDFVNSQLKGLPGFLALFNNENLVPAIETILDQLFDFFQNPEKQLSLSSDDVEVLNVLSSRMRDLVWSIKKDRIGSYKRVIDLTSKKFTPSHQGFSALLSLQQALSGLDRLEVRGRDSAGLQILVWDHDLDDVEIPEDRLNDLLFRSGSVRKSSNGSLLFVYKTASEIGDLGDNTNSLRDSIISDDLLAKALSGKSVKANVVGHTRWASVGLISESNAHPMESIDTDKG
;
A
#
# COMPACT_ATOMS: atom_id res chain seq x y z
N MET A 1 20.53 -11.05 8.07
CA MET A 1 19.59 -11.55 7.02
C MET A 1 19.02 -10.30 6.33
N CYS A 2 18.50 -10.39 5.11
CA CYS A 2 17.96 -9.22 4.40
C CYS A 2 16.59 -9.55 3.82
N GLY A 3 15.78 -8.52 3.55
CA GLY A 3 14.51 -8.63 2.85
C GLY A 3 14.53 -7.84 1.55
N ILE A 4 13.90 -8.36 0.50
CA ILE A 4 13.73 -7.67 -0.79
C ILE A 4 12.25 -7.68 -1.14
N ILE A 5 11.75 -6.54 -1.62
CA ILE A 5 10.42 -6.44 -2.20
C ILE A 5 10.49 -5.73 -3.55
N ALA A 6 9.74 -6.23 -4.53
CA ALA A 6 9.53 -5.57 -5.80
C ALA A 6 8.03 -5.52 -6.09
N VAL A 7 7.50 -4.33 -6.37
CA VAL A 7 6.10 -4.13 -6.72
C VAL A 7 6.03 -3.57 -8.13
N LEU A 8 5.58 -4.42 -9.04
CA LEU A 8 5.33 -4.11 -10.44
C LEU A 8 3.81 -4.12 -10.66
N ARG A 9 3.26 -3.05 -11.21
CA ARG A 9 1.81 -2.92 -11.39
C ARG A 9 1.46 -2.80 -12.86
N ARG A 10 0.57 -3.66 -13.32
CA ARG A 10 -0.11 -3.50 -14.61
C ARG A 10 -1.21 -2.45 -14.47
N PRO A 11 -1.40 -1.55 -15.45
CA PRO A 11 -2.56 -0.67 -15.49
C PRO A 11 -3.85 -1.46 -15.36
N SER A 12 -4.78 -0.99 -14.52
CA SER A 12 -6.07 -1.63 -14.36
C SER A 12 -6.95 -1.35 -15.58
N SER A 13 -7.71 -2.35 -16.00
CA SER A 13 -8.76 -2.23 -17.03
C SER A 13 -10.17 -2.28 -16.43
N ARG A 14 -10.30 -2.35 -15.10
CA ARG A 14 -11.60 -2.41 -14.43
C ARG A 14 -12.11 -0.99 -14.20
N GLU A 15 -13.41 -0.80 -14.40
CA GLU A 15 -14.09 0.45 -14.10
C GLU A 15 -14.07 0.75 -12.59
N VAL A 16 -14.16 2.03 -12.25
CA VAL A 16 -14.29 2.47 -10.85
C VAL A 16 -15.67 2.03 -10.36
N PRO A 17 -15.78 1.21 -9.31
CA PRO A 17 -17.08 0.78 -8.81
C PRO A 17 -17.81 1.94 -8.12
N GLU A 18 -19.13 1.91 -8.14
CA GLU A 18 -19.98 2.87 -7.45
C GLU A 18 -19.98 2.59 -5.94
N LEU A 19 -19.32 3.45 -5.15
CA LEU A 19 -19.16 3.21 -3.71
C LEU A 19 -20.50 3.19 -2.96
N VAL A 20 -21.49 3.95 -3.43
CA VAL A 20 -22.84 3.98 -2.85
C VAL A 20 -23.52 2.59 -2.93
N GLU A 21 -23.35 1.88 -4.05
CA GLU A 21 -23.90 0.52 -4.20
C GLU A 21 -23.19 -0.46 -3.25
N LEU A 22 -21.86 -0.34 -3.12
CA LEU A 22 -21.09 -1.17 -2.20
C LEU A 22 -21.47 -0.91 -0.73
N LEU A 23 -21.73 0.35 -0.37
CA LEU A 23 -22.24 0.71 0.95
C LEU A 23 -23.61 0.08 1.19
N GLY A 24 -24.53 0.15 0.22
CA GLY A 24 -25.86 -0.48 0.33
C GLY A 24 -25.79 -2.00 0.53
N LEU A 25 -24.82 -2.69 -0.11
CA LEU A 25 -24.57 -4.11 0.14
C LEU A 25 -24.10 -4.38 1.56
N LEU A 26 -23.20 -3.55 2.10
CA LEU A 26 -22.73 -3.68 3.49
C LEU A 26 -23.86 -3.42 4.49
N GLU A 27 -24.68 -2.40 4.25
CA GLU A 27 -25.87 -2.10 5.07
C GLU A 27 -26.86 -3.25 5.04
N SER A 28 -27.12 -3.84 3.87
CA SER A 28 -27.97 -5.02 3.75
C SER A 28 -27.44 -6.17 4.61
N VAL A 29 -26.15 -6.52 4.48
CA VAL A 29 -25.52 -7.59 5.26
C VAL A 29 -25.63 -7.33 6.76
N SER A 30 -25.39 -6.08 7.20
CA SER A 30 -25.46 -5.70 8.61
C SER A 30 -26.87 -5.75 9.18
N ASN A 31 -27.88 -5.37 8.39
CA ASN A 31 -29.27 -5.30 8.85
C ASN A 31 -29.96 -6.67 8.91
N SER A 32 -29.55 -7.63 8.09
CA SER A 32 -30.12 -8.99 8.08
C SER A 32 -29.27 -10.03 8.79
N LEU A 33 -28.18 -9.66 9.46
CA LEU A 33 -27.23 -10.64 10.01
C LEU A 33 -27.86 -11.54 11.07
N SER A 34 -27.83 -12.86 10.84
CA SER A 34 -28.32 -13.89 11.75
C SER A 34 -27.46 -15.14 11.67
N LEU A 35 -27.17 -15.78 12.81
CA LEU A 35 -26.45 -17.06 12.86
C LEU A 35 -27.37 -18.28 12.66
N ASP A 36 -28.70 -18.06 12.69
CA ASP A 36 -29.71 -19.13 12.62
C ASP A 36 -29.99 -19.59 11.17
N ASP A 37 -29.63 -18.78 10.16
CA ASP A 37 -29.86 -19.06 8.73
C ASP A 37 -28.54 -19.19 7.97
N LEU A 38 -28.09 -20.44 7.78
CA LEU A 38 -26.83 -20.76 7.09
C LEU A 38 -26.84 -20.37 5.61
N ASN A 39 -28.01 -20.40 4.95
CA ASN A 39 -28.10 -20.01 3.53
C ASN A 39 -27.90 -18.51 3.38
N MET A 40 -28.56 -17.73 4.23
CA MET A 40 -28.40 -16.28 4.26
C MET A 40 -26.96 -15.88 4.65
N LEU A 41 -26.34 -16.55 5.62
CA LEU A 41 -24.92 -16.31 5.95
C LEU A 41 -23.98 -16.56 4.76
N LYS A 42 -24.27 -17.57 3.95
CA LYS A 42 -23.49 -17.83 2.73
C LYS A 42 -23.65 -16.69 1.72
N GLU A 43 -24.86 -16.19 1.50
CA GLU A 43 -25.11 -15.03 0.63
C GLU A 43 -24.43 -13.76 1.16
N HIS A 44 -24.42 -13.55 2.48
CA HIS A 44 -23.70 -12.45 3.10
C HIS A 44 -22.19 -12.56 2.91
N ALA A 45 -21.62 -13.76 3.06
CA ALA A 45 -20.20 -14.00 2.81
C ALA A 45 -19.83 -13.72 1.34
N GLU A 46 -20.69 -14.08 0.39
CA GLU A 46 -20.53 -13.77 -1.03
C GLU A 46 -20.62 -12.26 -1.30
N SER A 47 -21.54 -11.56 -0.64
CA SER A 47 -21.69 -10.10 -0.73
C SER A 47 -20.46 -9.36 -0.20
N LEU A 48 -19.93 -9.79 0.96
CA LEU A 48 -18.69 -9.23 1.53
C LEU A 48 -17.48 -9.51 0.64
N ASP A 49 -17.39 -10.70 0.04
CA ASP A 49 -16.31 -11.05 -0.89
C ASP A 49 -16.38 -10.22 -2.17
N PHE A 50 -17.59 -9.98 -2.68
CA PHE A 50 -17.83 -9.07 -3.79
C PHE A 50 -17.34 -7.66 -3.46
N VAL A 51 -17.76 -7.06 -2.33
CA VAL A 51 -17.30 -5.73 -1.90
C VAL A 51 -15.78 -5.69 -1.76
N ASN A 52 -15.18 -6.66 -1.07
CA ASN A 52 -13.73 -6.77 -0.92
C ASN A 52 -13.02 -6.81 -2.29
N SER A 53 -13.56 -7.56 -3.25
CA SER A 53 -13.01 -7.67 -4.60
C SER A 53 -13.10 -6.34 -5.37
N GLN A 54 -14.24 -5.63 -5.27
CA GLN A 54 -14.46 -4.34 -5.93
C GLN A 54 -13.54 -3.25 -5.37
N LEU A 55 -13.14 -3.34 -4.11
CA LEU A 55 -12.23 -2.37 -3.48
C LEU A 55 -10.74 -2.67 -3.74
N LYS A 56 -10.39 -3.68 -4.55
CA LYS A 56 -8.98 -3.99 -4.87
C LYS A 56 -8.38 -3.05 -5.93
N GLY A 57 -7.13 -2.67 -5.71
CA GLY A 57 -6.31 -1.94 -6.70
C GLY A 57 -6.76 -0.50 -6.93
N LEU A 58 -6.29 0.10 -8.02
CA LEU A 58 -6.55 1.50 -8.34
C LEU A 58 -8.06 1.84 -8.46
N PRO A 59 -8.90 1.05 -9.15
CA PRO A 59 -10.31 1.42 -9.27
C PRO A 59 -11.04 1.44 -7.92
N GLY A 60 -10.76 0.47 -7.06
CA GLY A 60 -11.30 0.45 -5.69
C GLY A 60 -10.80 1.61 -4.84
N PHE A 61 -9.52 1.97 -4.97
CA PHE A 61 -8.97 3.17 -4.34
C PHE A 61 -9.67 4.45 -4.83
N LEU A 62 -9.87 4.60 -6.15
CA LEU A 62 -10.53 5.78 -6.72
C LEU A 62 -11.99 5.87 -6.28
N ALA A 63 -12.69 4.75 -6.11
CA ALA A 63 -14.04 4.74 -5.55
C ALA A 63 -14.08 5.32 -4.14
N LEU A 64 -13.13 4.92 -3.27
CA LEU A 64 -12.98 5.46 -1.92
C LEU A 64 -12.57 6.93 -1.93
N PHE A 65 -11.62 7.31 -2.79
CA PHE A 65 -11.12 8.68 -2.91
C PHE A 65 -12.18 9.66 -3.38
N ASN A 66 -12.94 9.29 -4.43
CA ASN A 66 -13.99 10.16 -4.98
C ASN A 66 -15.21 10.30 -4.06
N ASN A 67 -15.34 9.44 -3.05
CA ASN A 67 -16.46 9.39 -2.11
C ASN A 67 -15.95 9.30 -0.66
N GLU A 68 -14.92 10.08 -0.33
CA GLU A 68 -14.24 10.03 0.97
C GLU A 68 -15.20 10.25 2.16
N ASN A 69 -16.28 11.01 1.93
CA ASN A 69 -17.33 11.27 2.91
C ASN A 69 -18.12 10.01 3.32
N LEU A 70 -18.12 8.94 2.52
CA LEU A 70 -18.80 7.68 2.82
C LEU A 70 -17.91 6.69 3.60
N VAL A 71 -16.58 6.91 3.62
CA VAL A 71 -15.63 5.99 4.27
C VAL A 71 -15.93 5.79 5.76
N PRO A 72 -16.26 6.83 6.56
CA PRO A 72 -16.62 6.63 7.98
C PRO A 72 -17.87 5.77 8.20
N ALA A 73 -18.86 5.87 7.30
CA ALA A 73 -20.07 5.05 7.38
C ALA A 73 -19.75 3.56 7.09
N ILE A 74 -18.93 3.30 6.07
CA ILE A 74 -18.42 1.96 5.78
C ILE A 74 -17.65 1.38 6.98
N GLU A 75 -16.75 2.16 7.59
CA GLU A 75 -15.99 1.70 8.76
C GLU A 75 -16.90 1.37 9.95
N THR A 76 -17.93 2.19 10.19
CA THR A 76 -18.91 1.95 11.25
C THR A 76 -19.65 0.61 11.06
N ILE A 77 -20.06 0.31 9.83
CA ILE A 77 -20.73 -0.97 9.51
C ILE A 77 -19.76 -2.14 9.69
N LEU A 78 -18.51 -2.01 9.22
CA LEU A 78 -17.50 -3.06 9.40
C LEU A 78 -17.21 -3.33 10.88
N ASP A 79 -17.30 -2.31 11.73
CA ASP A 79 -17.14 -2.45 13.19
C ASP A 79 -18.31 -3.20 13.82
N GLN A 80 -19.54 -2.87 13.43
CA GLN A 80 -20.73 -3.60 13.86
C GLN A 80 -20.68 -5.08 13.44
N LEU A 81 -20.28 -5.36 12.20
CA LEU A 81 -20.09 -6.73 11.70
C LEU A 81 -19.00 -7.46 12.49
N PHE A 82 -17.88 -6.80 12.77
CA PHE A 82 -16.78 -7.39 13.52
C PHE A 82 -17.19 -7.74 14.97
N ASP A 83 -17.89 -6.82 15.64
CA ASP A 83 -18.36 -7.01 17.02
C ASP A 83 -19.40 -8.13 17.13
N PHE A 84 -20.29 -8.24 16.14
CA PHE A 84 -21.26 -9.35 16.07
C PHE A 84 -20.56 -10.72 16.10
N PHE A 85 -19.45 -10.88 15.39
CA PHE A 85 -18.72 -12.15 15.35
C PHE A 85 -17.80 -12.38 16.57
N GLN A 86 -17.58 -11.37 17.44
CA GLN A 86 -16.83 -11.55 18.69
C GLN A 86 -17.71 -12.03 19.85
N ASN A 87 -18.98 -11.63 19.86
CA ASN A 87 -19.93 -11.95 20.91
C ASN A 87 -21.09 -12.80 20.35
N PRO A 88 -20.88 -14.09 20.02
CA PRO A 88 -21.99 -14.97 19.66
C PRO A 88 -22.85 -15.19 20.91
N GLU A 89 -23.85 -14.35 21.12
CA GLU A 89 -24.70 -14.34 22.32
C GLU A 89 -25.63 -15.57 22.46
N LYS A 90 -25.66 -16.46 21.46
CA LYS A 90 -26.58 -17.61 21.44
C LYS A 90 -25.86 -18.94 21.47
N GLN A 91 -26.26 -19.80 22.40
CA GLN A 91 -26.16 -21.25 22.23
C GLN A 91 -27.13 -21.67 21.12
N LEU A 92 -26.58 -21.87 19.92
CA LEU A 92 -27.34 -22.36 18.78
C LEU A 92 -27.56 -23.87 18.93
N SER A 93 -28.81 -24.32 18.85
CA SER A 93 -29.16 -25.74 18.86
C SER A 93 -29.02 -26.33 17.45
N LEU A 94 -27.77 -26.48 16.99
CA LEU A 94 -27.44 -26.93 15.64
C LEU A 94 -26.92 -28.38 15.62
N SER A 95 -27.05 -29.05 14.47
CA SER A 95 -26.40 -30.33 14.23
C SER A 95 -24.87 -30.16 14.16
N SER A 96 -24.10 -31.24 14.32
CA SER A 96 -22.63 -31.17 14.23
C SER A 96 -22.15 -30.62 12.89
N ASP A 97 -22.81 -31.00 11.80
CA ASP A 97 -22.47 -30.56 10.44
C ASP A 97 -22.79 -29.07 10.26
N ASP A 98 -23.93 -28.60 10.78
CA ASP A 98 -24.33 -27.19 10.74
C ASP A 98 -23.38 -26.30 11.57
N VAL A 99 -22.85 -26.82 12.69
CA VAL A 99 -21.84 -26.12 13.51
C VAL A 99 -20.53 -25.95 12.74
N GLU A 100 -20.09 -26.97 12.00
CA GLU A 100 -18.89 -26.87 11.16
C GLU A 100 -19.06 -25.83 10.05
N VAL A 101 -20.19 -25.87 9.34
CA VAL A 101 -20.53 -24.90 8.28
C VAL A 101 -20.57 -23.48 8.85
N LEU A 102 -21.21 -23.29 10.00
CA LEU A 102 -21.28 -21.99 10.68
C LEU A 102 -19.89 -21.44 11.02
N ASN A 103 -19.00 -22.28 11.55
CA ASN A 103 -17.65 -21.88 11.91
C ASN A 103 -16.83 -21.44 10.69
N VAL A 104 -16.92 -22.19 9.58
CA VAL A 104 -16.25 -21.85 8.32
C VAL A 104 -16.77 -20.51 7.78
N LEU A 105 -18.09 -20.33 7.72
CA LEU A 105 -18.70 -19.09 7.25
C LEU A 105 -18.33 -17.89 8.13
N SER A 106 -18.43 -18.05 9.46
CA SER A 106 -18.07 -17.00 10.42
C SER A 106 -16.60 -16.61 10.32
N SER A 107 -15.69 -17.57 10.17
CA SER A 107 -14.28 -17.27 9.97
C SER A 107 -14.05 -16.51 8.66
N ARG A 108 -14.66 -16.97 7.56
CA ARG A 108 -14.55 -16.30 6.25
C ARG A 108 -15.08 -14.87 6.31
N MET A 109 -16.23 -14.64 6.95
CA MET A 109 -16.79 -13.29 7.07
C MET A 109 -15.91 -12.37 7.92
N ARG A 110 -15.34 -12.85 9.04
CA ARG A 110 -14.36 -12.08 9.83
C ARG A 110 -13.13 -11.69 9.00
N ASP A 111 -12.59 -12.63 8.22
CA ASP A 111 -11.44 -12.37 7.36
C ASP A 111 -11.78 -11.34 6.26
N LEU A 112 -12.98 -11.40 5.70
CA LEU A 112 -13.46 -10.43 4.71
C LEU A 112 -13.64 -9.04 5.31
N VAL A 113 -14.32 -8.92 6.46
CA VAL A 113 -14.49 -7.65 7.19
C VAL A 113 -13.13 -7.06 7.52
N TRP A 114 -12.21 -7.89 8.03
CA TRP A 114 -10.84 -7.47 8.32
C TRP A 114 -10.11 -7.00 7.06
N SER A 115 -10.21 -7.72 5.94
CA SER A 115 -9.54 -7.35 4.70
C SER A 115 -10.11 -6.04 4.13
N ILE A 116 -11.43 -5.84 4.15
CA ILE A 116 -12.03 -4.57 3.73
C ILE A 116 -11.50 -3.42 4.60
N LYS A 117 -11.56 -3.57 5.93
CA LYS A 117 -11.16 -2.52 6.87
C LYS A 117 -9.65 -2.23 6.85
N LYS A 118 -8.82 -3.27 7.01
CA LYS A 118 -7.37 -3.12 7.23
C LYS A 118 -6.56 -3.11 5.94
N ASP A 119 -6.99 -3.84 4.91
CA ASP A 119 -6.29 -3.88 3.63
C ASP A 119 -6.82 -2.85 2.65
N ARG A 120 -8.13 -2.76 2.43
CA ARG A 120 -8.69 -1.83 1.41
C ARG A 120 -8.70 -0.40 1.93
N ILE A 121 -9.50 -0.13 2.96
CA ILE A 121 -9.61 1.20 3.56
C ILE A 121 -8.29 1.62 4.20
N GLY A 122 -7.61 0.70 4.89
CA GLY A 122 -6.29 0.97 5.47
C GLY A 122 -5.23 1.34 4.42
N SER A 123 -5.23 0.72 3.24
CA SER A 123 -4.30 1.13 2.16
C SER A 123 -4.70 2.46 1.54
N TYR A 124 -6.01 2.73 1.40
CA TYR A 124 -6.50 4.04 0.96
C TYR A 124 -5.97 5.15 1.88
N LYS A 125 -6.19 5.06 3.20
CA LYS A 125 -5.71 6.05 4.17
C LYS A 125 -4.19 6.24 4.10
N ARG A 126 -3.43 5.13 4.09
CA ARG A 126 -1.96 5.19 3.99
C ARG A 126 -1.45 5.78 2.68
N VAL A 127 -2.20 5.66 1.57
CA VAL A 127 -1.85 6.33 0.32
C VAL A 127 -2.14 7.82 0.41
N ILE A 128 -3.25 8.24 1.03
CA ILE A 128 -3.56 9.66 1.28
C ILE A 128 -2.47 10.29 2.16
N ASP A 129 -2.04 9.61 3.22
CA ASP A 129 -0.95 10.08 4.09
C ASP A 129 0.39 10.23 3.35
N LEU A 130 0.59 9.48 2.25
CA LEU A 130 1.78 9.57 1.40
C LEU A 130 1.71 10.70 0.35
N THR A 131 0.57 11.40 0.22
CA THR A 131 0.44 12.47 -0.78
C THR A 131 1.12 13.76 -0.31
N SER A 132 1.78 14.44 -1.25
CA SER A 132 2.28 15.79 -1.00
C SER A 132 1.12 16.78 -0.90
N LYS A 133 1.27 17.79 -0.03
CA LYS A 133 0.32 18.90 0.08
C LYS A 133 0.45 19.92 -1.06
N LYS A 134 1.54 19.89 -1.83
CA LYS A 134 1.81 20.88 -2.90
C LYS A 134 1.31 20.44 -4.27
N PHE A 135 1.38 19.14 -4.55
CA PHE A 135 1.05 18.58 -5.85
C PHE A 135 0.04 17.45 -5.69
N THR A 136 -1.09 17.54 -6.41
CA THR A 136 -2.12 16.51 -6.41
C THR A 136 -1.76 15.42 -7.42
N PRO A 137 -1.62 14.16 -6.99
CA PRO A 137 -1.33 13.05 -7.91
C PRO A 137 -2.42 12.89 -8.98
N SER A 138 -2.02 12.46 -10.17
CA SER A 138 -2.99 11.99 -11.17
C SER A 138 -3.57 10.63 -10.76
N HIS A 139 -4.58 10.12 -11.48
CA HIS A 139 -5.06 8.75 -11.27
C HIS A 139 -3.93 7.72 -11.41
N GLN A 140 -3.01 7.91 -12.36
CA GLN A 140 -1.85 7.03 -12.50
C GLN A 140 -0.79 7.30 -11.43
N GLY A 141 -0.67 8.54 -10.94
CA GLY A 141 0.10 8.87 -9.75
C GLY A 141 -0.36 8.10 -8.51
N PHE A 142 -1.68 8.00 -8.29
CA PHE A 142 -2.23 7.14 -7.22
C PHE A 142 -1.92 5.66 -7.42
N SER A 143 -1.84 5.18 -8.67
CA SER A 143 -1.39 3.83 -8.99
C SER A 143 0.04 3.57 -8.52
N ALA A 144 0.94 4.54 -8.73
CA ALA A 144 2.31 4.51 -8.23
C ALA A 144 2.36 4.56 -6.70
N LEU A 145 1.60 5.45 -6.06
CA LEU A 145 1.52 5.54 -4.60
C LEU A 145 0.96 4.26 -3.95
N LEU A 146 0.01 3.56 -4.59
CA LEU A 146 -0.45 2.25 -4.14
C LEU A 146 0.67 1.20 -4.17
N SER A 147 1.49 1.19 -5.23
CA SER A 147 2.64 0.29 -5.32
C SER A 147 3.71 0.63 -4.26
N LEU A 148 3.93 1.93 -4.04
CA LEU A 148 4.84 2.45 -3.03
C LEU A 148 4.39 2.09 -1.62
N GLN A 149 3.11 2.29 -1.30
CA GLN A 149 2.52 1.89 -0.03
C GLN A 149 2.80 0.39 0.19
N GLN A 150 2.46 -0.45 -0.80
CA GLN A 150 2.60 -1.89 -0.69
C GLN A 150 4.06 -2.30 -0.45
N ALA A 151 5.00 -1.63 -1.12
CA ALA A 151 6.43 -1.84 -0.90
C ALA A 151 6.82 -1.47 0.54
N LEU A 152 6.44 -0.29 1.03
CA LEU A 152 6.73 0.16 2.39
C LEU A 152 6.11 -0.75 3.46
N SER A 153 4.87 -1.20 3.26
CA SER A 153 4.22 -2.19 4.15
C SER A 153 4.85 -3.57 4.10
N GLY A 154 5.49 -3.94 2.98
CA GLY A 154 6.33 -5.13 2.93
C GLY A 154 7.63 -4.94 3.70
N LEU A 155 8.28 -3.78 3.56
CA LEU A 155 9.47 -3.43 4.32
C LEU A 155 9.20 -3.45 5.83
N ASP A 156 8.08 -2.89 6.29
CA ASP A 156 7.63 -2.93 7.70
C ASP A 156 7.71 -4.35 8.28
N ARG A 157 7.24 -5.34 7.52
CA ARG A 157 7.22 -6.76 7.91
C ARG A 157 8.59 -7.44 7.78
N LEU A 158 9.48 -6.89 6.96
CA LEU A 158 10.81 -7.43 6.68
C LEU A 158 11.90 -6.81 7.57
N GLU A 159 11.62 -5.74 8.32
CA GLU A 159 12.57 -5.13 9.25
C GLU A 159 13.05 -6.11 10.34
N VAL A 160 12.21 -7.06 10.75
CA VAL A 160 12.61 -8.14 11.69
C VAL A 160 13.76 -8.99 11.15
N ARG A 161 14.02 -8.99 9.84
CA ARG A 161 15.13 -9.73 9.22
C ARG A 161 16.39 -8.89 9.06
N GLY A 162 16.27 -7.56 9.03
CA GLY A 162 17.37 -6.61 8.85
C GLY A 162 16.92 -5.19 9.15
N ARG A 163 17.49 -4.56 10.18
CA ARG A 163 17.03 -3.27 10.71
C ARG A 163 18.06 -2.15 10.62
N ASP A 164 19.32 -2.47 10.40
CA ASP A 164 20.40 -1.47 10.42
C ASP A 164 20.21 -0.40 9.34
N SER A 165 19.57 -0.77 8.23
CA SER A 165 19.18 0.18 7.19
C SER A 165 18.05 -0.36 6.34
N ALA A 166 17.31 0.55 5.72
CA ALA A 166 16.38 0.25 4.65
C ALA A 166 16.55 1.25 3.51
N GLY A 167 16.18 0.82 2.32
CA GLY A 167 16.10 1.73 1.20
C GLY A 167 15.13 1.24 0.17
N LEU A 168 14.69 2.17 -0.65
CA LEU A 168 13.77 1.93 -1.74
C LEU A 168 14.09 2.86 -2.91
N GLN A 169 13.87 2.33 -4.10
CA GLN A 169 13.94 3.07 -5.34
C GLN A 169 12.60 3.04 -6.07
N ILE A 170 12.26 4.16 -6.71
CA ILE A 170 11.04 4.34 -7.48
C ILE A 170 11.45 4.74 -8.89
N LEU A 171 11.32 3.83 -9.85
CA LEU A 171 11.56 4.13 -11.25
C LEU A 171 10.28 4.67 -11.87
N VAL A 172 10.33 5.90 -12.39
CA VAL A 172 9.18 6.66 -12.87
C VAL A 172 9.33 6.97 -14.36
N TRP A 173 8.31 6.65 -15.15
CA TRP A 173 8.20 6.98 -16.58
C TRP A 173 7.09 7.99 -16.81
N ASP A 174 7.12 8.66 -17.97
CA ASP A 174 6.02 9.51 -18.45
C ASP A 174 5.60 10.56 -17.38
N HIS A 175 6.59 11.16 -16.72
CA HIS A 175 6.43 12.02 -15.53
C HIS A 175 6.19 13.51 -15.85
N ASP A 176 6.22 13.90 -17.12
CA ASP A 176 5.96 15.27 -17.58
C ASP A 176 6.82 16.36 -16.92
N LEU A 177 8.06 16.04 -16.50
CA LEU A 177 9.01 17.02 -15.96
C LEU A 177 10.02 17.42 -17.04
N ASP A 178 10.35 18.70 -17.08
CA ASP A 178 11.45 19.21 -17.89
C ASP A 178 12.79 19.01 -17.19
N ASP A 179 13.87 18.86 -17.95
CA ASP A 179 15.22 18.61 -17.41
C ASP A 179 15.70 19.71 -16.45
N VAL A 180 15.30 20.95 -16.70
CA VAL A 180 15.63 22.12 -15.86
C VAL A 180 15.02 22.03 -14.45
N GLU A 181 14.01 21.18 -14.27
CA GLU A 181 13.33 21.00 -12.99
C GLU A 181 14.02 19.97 -12.09
N ILE A 182 14.96 19.21 -12.64
CA ILE A 182 15.65 18.13 -11.94
C ILE A 182 16.96 18.69 -11.37
N PRO A 183 17.14 18.74 -10.04
CA PRO A 183 18.34 19.30 -9.44
C PRO A 183 19.61 18.51 -9.83
N GLU A 184 20.63 19.21 -10.34
CA GLU A 184 21.89 18.60 -10.79
C GLU A 184 22.65 17.88 -9.67
N ASP A 185 22.56 18.37 -8.44
CA ASP A 185 23.18 17.76 -7.25
C ASP A 185 22.56 16.39 -6.94
N ARG A 186 21.25 16.26 -7.09
CA ARG A 186 20.55 14.97 -6.95
C ARG A 186 20.91 13.99 -8.06
N LEU A 187 21.05 14.49 -9.29
CA LEU A 187 21.44 13.69 -10.46
C LEU A 187 22.86 13.12 -10.33
N ASN A 188 23.76 13.90 -9.72
CA ASN A 188 25.18 13.59 -9.66
C ASN A 188 25.67 13.19 -8.26
N ASP A 189 24.79 12.80 -7.33
CA ASP A 189 25.22 12.32 -6.00
C ASP A 189 26.01 11.02 -6.12
N LEU A 190 27.34 11.12 -6.02
CA LEU A 190 28.29 10.01 -6.16
C LEU A 190 28.10 8.92 -5.09
N LEU A 191 27.46 9.24 -3.96
CA LEU A 191 27.25 8.29 -2.87
C LEU A 191 25.91 7.56 -2.94
N PHE A 192 25.06 7.90 -3.92
CA PHE A 192 23.74 7.29 -4.14
C PHE A 192 22.90 7.20 -2.86
N ARG A 193 22.85 8.32 -2.11
CA ARG A 193 22.20 8.45 -0.80
C ARG A 193 20.71 8.78 -0.95
N SER A 194 20.02 8.92 0.19
CA SER A 194 18.62 9.36 0.19
C SER A 194 18.47 10.70 -0.54
N GLY A 195 17.45 10.82 -1.38
CA GLY A 195 17.23 11.97 -2.25
C GLY A 195 17.94 11.88 -3.60
N SER A 196 18.82 10.91 -3.86
CA SER A 196 19.43 10.76 -5.20
C SER A 196 18.39 10.54 -6.29
N VAL A 197 18.69 11.03 -7.49
CA VAL A 197 17.91 10.77 -8.71
C VAL A 197 18.86 10.26 -9.80
N ARG A 198 18.42 9.30 -10.62
CA ARG A 198 19.11 8.91 -11.85
C ARG A 198 18.20 9.04 -13.06
N LYS A 199 18.72 9.63 -14.11
CA LYS A 199 18.02 9.76 -15.39
C LYS A 199 18.49 8.68 -16.35
N SER A 200 17.54 7.91 -16.88
CA SER A 200 17.78 6.91 -17.92
C SER A 200 17.75 7.54 -19.31
N SER A 201 18.34 6.87 -20.30
CA SER A 201 18.37 7.33 -21.70
C SER A 201 16.98 7.47 -22.34
N ASN A 202 15.99 6.72 -21.87
CA ASN A 202 14.60 6.83 -22.29
C ASN A 202 13.81 7.95 -21.57
N GLY A 203 14.50 8.77 -20.77
CA GLY A 203 13.90 9.88 -20.01
C GLY A 203 13.32 9.49 -18.65
N SER A 204 13.25 8.20 -18.29
CA SER A 204 12.74 7.81 -16.96
C SER A 204 13.66 8.23 -15.81
N LEU A 205 13.07 8.47 -14.64
CA LEU A 205 13.76 8.92 -13.43
C LEU A 205 13.68 7.85 -12.33
N LEU A 206 14.82 7.47 -11.78
CA LEU A 206 14.95 6.61 -10.61
C LEU A 206 15.14 7.47 -9.36
N PHE A 207 14.12 7.57 -8.52
CA PHE A 207 14.20 8.23 -7.23
C PHE A 207 14.69 7.26 -6.16
N VAL A 208 15.52 7.72 -5.24
CA VAL A 208 16.17 6.89 -4.22
C VAL A 208 15.90 7.45 -2.83
N TYR A 209 15.44 6.60 -1.93
CA TYR A 209 15.24 6.92 -0.52
C TYR A 209 15.92 5.88 0.32
N LYS A 210 16.75 6.31 1.26
CA LYS A 210 17.54 5.42 2.11
C LYS A 210 17.55 5.97 3.52
N THR A 211 17.69 5.07 4.47
CA THR A 211 17.90 5.40 5.87
C THR A 211 18.80 4.33 6.49
N ALA A 212 19.62 4.74 7.44
CA ALA A 212 20.49 3.86 8.18
C ALA A 212 20.60 4.34 9.62
N SER A 213 20.42 3.45 10.58
CA SER A 213 20.60 3.73 12.00
C SER A 213 21.18 2.50 12.70
N GLU A 214 22.22 2.71 13.51
CA GLU A 214 22.83 1.63 14.32
C GLU A 214 21.88 1.15 15.41
N ILE A 215 21.00 2.04 15.88
CA ILE A 215 20.04 1.79 16.96
C ILE A 215 18.70 2.39 16.55
N GLY A 216 17.64 1.60 16.62
CA GLY A 216 16.27 2.02 16.33
C GLY A 216 15.27 0.94 16.70
N ASP A 217 13.99 1.27 16.68
CA ASP A 217 12.87 0.36 16.94
C ASP A 217 12.25 -0.14 15.62
N LEU A 218 11.39 -1.16 15.72
CA LEU A 218 10.68 -1.69 14.55
C LEU A 218 9.75 -0.62 13.97
N GLY A 219 9.94 -0.30 12.70
CA GLY A 219 9.17 0.70 11.96
C GLY A 219 9.87 2.06 11.81
N ASP A 220 10.99 2.31 12.50
CA ASP A 220 11.71 3.60 12.38
C ASP A 220 12.24 3.84 10.97
N ASN A 221 12.70 2.78 10.30
CA ASN A 221 13.24 2.91 8.96
C ASN A 221 12.15 3.29 7.96
N THR A 222 11.04 2.55 7.94
CA THR A 222 9.93 2.85 7.04
C THR A 222 9.28 4.19 7.36
N ASN A 223 9.19 4.62 8.62
CA ASN A 223 8.75 5.98 8.97
C ASN A 223 9.68 7.04 8.36
N SER A 224 11.00 6.88 8.50
CA SER A 224 11.99 7.78 7.90
C SER A 224 11.89 7.83 6.36
N LEU A 225 11.66 6.67 5.73
CA LEU A 225 11.42 6.59 4.28
C LEU A 225 10.14 7.34 3.89
N ARG A 226 9.04 7.16 4.64
CA ARG A 226 7.77 7.86 4.40
C ARG A 226 7.95 9.38 4.47
N ASP A 227 8.61 9.87 5.50
CA ASP A 227 8.85 11.30 5.68
C ASP A 227 9.67 11.90 4.54
N SER A 228 10.71 11.17 4.10
CA SER A 228 11.55 11.58 2.97
C SER A 228 10.77 11.63 1.65
N ILE A 229 9.89 10.66 1.41
CA ILE A 229 9.03 10.60 0.21
C ILE A 229 8.00 11.74 0.22
N ILE A 230 7.30 11.95 1.34
CA ILE A 230 6.26 12.98 1.46
C ILE A 230 6.84 14.38 1.26
N SER A 231 8.08 14.58 1.69
CA SER A 231 8.80 15.86 1.59
C SER A 231 9.46 16.08 0.21
N ASP A 232 9.44 15.11 -0.69
CA ASP A 232 10.07 15.22 -2.01
C ASP A 232 9.11 15.82 -3.04
N ASP A 233 9.19 17.14 -3.20
CA ASP A 233 8.40 17.91 -4.16
C ASP A 233 8.64 17.48 -5.62
N LEU A 234 9.83 16.99 -5.97
CA LEU A 234 10.13 16.55 -7.33
C LEU A 234 9.38 15.25 -7.65
N LEU A 235 9.39 14.28 -6.74
CA LEU A 235 8.60 13.06 -6.88
C LEU A 235 7.11 13.41 -6.92
N ALA A 236 6.64 14.25 -6.00
CA ALA A 236 5.24 14.66 -5.96
C ALA A 236 4.77 15.31 -7.27
N LYS A 237 5.61 16.16 -7.87
CA LYS A 237 5.35 16.77 -9.17
C LYS A 237 5.36 15.72 -10.29
N ALA A 238 6.33 14.81 -10.31
CA ALA A 238 6.39 13.71 -11.27
C ALA A 238 5.11 12.85 -11.25
N LEU A 239 4.56 12.58 -10.06
CA LEU A 239 3.33 11.81 -9.88
C LEU A 239 2.05 12.55 -10.30
N SER A 240 2.15 13.85 -10.61
CA SER A 240 1.04 14.62 -11.18
C SER A 240 0.89 14.40 -12.69
N GLY A 241 1.89 13.80 -13.35
CA GLY A 241 1.84 13.47 -14.78
C GLY A 241 0.69 12.53 -15.12
N LYS A 242 -0.03 12.79 -16.22
CA LYS A 242 -1.28 12.07 -16.54
C LYS A 242 -1.06 10.61 -16.94
N SER A 243 0.09 10.34 -17.54
CA SER A 243 0.47 9.02 -18.06
C SER A 243 1.52 8.33 -17.19
N VAL A 244 1.85 8.91 -16.02
CA VAL A 244 2.95 8.48 -15.16
C VAL A 244 2.84 7.00 -14.82
N LYS A 245 3.95 6.29 -14.85
CA LYS A 245 4.04 4.90 -14.39
C LYS A 245 5.18 4.79 -13.41
N ALA A 246 5.06 3.88 -12.44
CA ALA A 246 6.16 3.62 -11.52
C ALA A 246 6.30 2.15 -11.15
N ASN A 247 7.56 1.75 -10.97
CA ASN A 247 7.94 0.46 -10.38
C ASN A 247 8.75 0.73 -9.12
N VAL A 248 8.52 -0.09 -8.10
CA VAL A 248 9.12 0.11 -6.78
C VAL A 248 9.92 -1.12 -6.40
N VAL A 249 11.16 -0.91 -5.96
CA VAL A 249 12.01 -1.96 -5.39
C VAL A 249 12.52 -1.47 -4.05
N GLY A 250 12.39 -2.29 -3.01
CA GLY A 250 12.83 -1.99 -1.66
C GLY A 250 13.67 -3.10 -1.06
N HIS A 251 14.46 -2.74 -0.06
CA HIS A 251 15.34 -3.65 0.64
C HIS A 251 15.48 -3.29 2.12
N THR A 252 15.51 -4.29 3.00
CA THR A 252 15.93 -4.15 4.41
C THR A 252 17.24 -4.90 4.65
N ARG A 253 18.19 -4.27 5.34
CA ARG A 253 19.57 -4.76 5.45
C ARG A 253 19.97 -4.97 6.91
N TRP A 254 20.54 -6.14 7.18
CA TRP A 254 21.37 -6.39 8.35
C TRP A 254 22.84 -6.32 7.91
N ALA A 255 23.58 -5.33 8.39
CA ALA A 255 24.96 -5.09 8.01
C ALA A 255 25.89 -6.12 8.69
N SER A 256 26.40 -7.07 7.91
CA SER A 256 27.49 -7.96 8.34
C SER A 256 28.88 -7.44 7.93
N VAL A 257 28.94 -6.61 6.89
CA VAL A 257 30.16 -6.04 6.32
C VAL A 257 29.89 -4.60 5.89
N GLY A 258 30.82 -3.69 6.17
CA GLY A 258 30.70 -2.26 5.85
C GLY A 258 29.89 -1.47 6.89
N LEU A 259 30.14 -0.16 6.95
CA LEU A 259 29.48 0.75 7.90
C LEU A 259 27.96 0.77 7.69
N ILE A 260 27.24 1.02 8.78
CA ILE A 260 25.81 1.32 8.75
C ILE A 260 25.67 2.78 8.29
N SER A 261 25.40 2.97 7.00
CA SER A 261 25.26 4.28 6.36
C SER A 261 24.29 4.22 5.20
N GLU A 262 23.70 5.35 4.82
CA GLU A 262 22.82 5.42 3.64
C GLU A 262 23.52 4.98 2.36
N SER A 263 24.80 5.34 2.18
CA SER A 263 25.58 4.94 0.99
C SER A 263 25.72 3.42 0.87
N ASN A 264 25.73 2.70 1.99
CA ASN A 264 25.83 1.23 2.03
C ASN A 264 24.44 0.55 2.11
N ALA A 265 23.37 1.31 2.31
CA ALA A 265 22.01 0.81 2.29
C ALA A 265 21.61 0.47 0.84
N HIS A 266 20.94 -0.66 0.68
CA HIS A 266 20.43 -1.10 -0.61
C HIS A 266 19.12 -0.36 -0.95
N PRO A 267 18.74 -0.21 -2.25
CA PRO A 267 19.45 -0.68 -3.45
C PRO A 267 20.80 0.02 -3.70
N MET A 268 21.76 -0.73 -4.25
CA MET A 268 23.06 -0.19 -4.66
C MET A 268 23.05 0.12 -6.15
N GLU A 269 23.84 1.11 -6.57
CA GLU A 269 24.04 1.45 -7.96
C GLU A 269 25.29 0.75 -8.50
N SER A 270 25.22 0.25 -9.73
CA SER A 270 26.37 -0.29 -10.47
C SER A 270 26.80 0.72 -11.53
N ILE A 271 27.39 1.83 -11.10
CA ILE A 271 28.15 2.69 -12.01
C ILE A 271 29.56 2.13 -12.10
N ASP A 272 29.94 1.73 -13.30
CA ASP A 272 31.32 1.39 -13.61
C ASP A 272 32.08 2.70 -13.79
N THR A 273 32.96 3.04 -12.83
CA THR A 273 33.85 4.20 -12.94
C THR A 273 35.15 3.88 -13.69
N ASP A 274 35.37 2.61 -14.08
CA ASP A 274 36.56 2.20 -14.81
C ASP A 274 36.50 2.71 -16.26
N LYS A 275 37.02 3.92 -16.45
CA LYS A 275 37.57 4.36 -17.73
C LYS A 275 39.08 4.06 -17.77
N GLY A 276 39.41 2.77 -17.85
CA GLY A 276 40.77 2.28 -18.18
C GLY A 276 41.77 2.26 -17.04
#